data_AF-A0A835BZU6-F1
#
_entry.id   AF-A0A835BZU6-F1
#
_cell.length_a   1.000
_cell.length_b   1.000
_cell.length_c   1.000
_cell.angle_alpha   90.00
_cell.angle_beta   90.00
_cell.angle_gamma   90.00
#
_symmetry.space_group_name_H-M   'P 1'
#
loop_
_entity.id
_entity.type
_entity.pdbx_description
1 polymer ?
#
loop_
_entity_poly.entity_id
_entity_poly.type
_entity_poly.pdbx_seq_one_letter_code
_entity_poly.pdbx_strand_id
1 'polypeptide(L)'
;MRLFMVATAEMLESGEIPPGDPLFAALAPRCEAIGLKAYAGAAESAATCARRAEEYAAAPGGEAMAEAMRRQAASSAALAARAEEYAAFMRLVTPPAAGTGSSSEPRRPNARYFGPEWTN
;
A
#
# COMPACT_ATOMS: atom_id res chain seq x y z
N MET A 1 -0.71 6.68 -3.50
CA MET A 1 -1.57 5.50 -3.73
C MET A 1 -2.62 5.75 -4.80
N ARG A 2 -3.49 6.77 -4.67
CA ARG A 2 -4.54 7.05 -5.68
C ARG A 2 -4.04 7.16 -7.13
N LEU A 3 -2.98 7.94 -7.39
CA LEU A 3 -2.41 8.05 -8.74
C LEU A 3 -1.91 6.72 -9.30
N PHE A 4 -1.30 5.88 -8.46
CA PHE A 4 -0.85 4.55 -8.86
C PHE A 4 -2.03 3.62 -9.20
N MET A 5 -3.11 3.68 -8.41
CA MET A 5 -4.32 2.89 -8.69
C MET A 5 -4.96 3.32 -10.02
N VAL A 6 -5.03 4.62 -10.28
CA VAL A 6 -5.54 5.17 -11.56
C VAL A 6 -4.67 4.72 -12.72
N ALA A 7 -3.34 4.90 -12.64
CA ALA A 7 -2.43 4.47 -13.69
C ALA A 7 -2.51 2.95 -13.93
N THR A 8 -2.56 2.15 -12.87
CA THR A 8 -2.72 0.69 -13.00
C THR A 8 -4.05 0.33 -13.68
N ALA A 9 -5.15 1.01 -13.32
CA ALA A 9 -6.44 0.78 -13.96
C ALA A 9 -6.42 1.15 -15.46
N GLU A 10 -5.83 2.30 -15.82
CA GLU A 10 -5.68 2.73 -17.20
C GLU A 10 -4.80 1.77 -18.02
N MET A 11 -3.70 1.28 -17.44
CA MET A 11 -2.81 0.30 -18.09
C MET A 11 -3.48 -1.06 -18.32
N LEU A 12 -4.40 -1.46 -17.44
CA LEU A 12 -5.21 -2.68 -17.60
C LEU A 12 -6.30 -2.48 -18.66
N GLU A 13 -6.97 -1.32 -18.67
CA GLU A 13 -8.01 -0.99 -19.65
C GLU A 13 -7.44 -0.80 -21.06
N SER A 14 -6.25 -0.18 -21.19
CA SER A 14 -5.55 -0.01 -22.47
C SER A 14 -4.94 -1.30 -23.02
N GLY A 15 -4.85 -2.34 -22.18
CA GLY A 15 -4.18 -3.60 -22.51
C GLY A 15 -2.65 -3.53 -22.49
N GLU A 16 -2.06 -2.44 -22.01
CA GLU A 16 -0.61 -2.32 -21.79
C GLU A 16 -0.11 -3.37 -20.79
N ILE A 17 -0.93 -3.69 -19.78
CA ILE A 17 -0.76 -4.89 -18.96
C ILE A 17 -1.72 -5.95 -19.50
N PRO A 18 -1.22 -6.99 -20.20
CA PRO A 18 -2.07 -8.04 -20.70
C PRO A 18 -2.69 -8.84 -19.54
N PRO A 19 -3.91 -9.39 -19.72
CA PRO A 19 -4.51 -10.29 -18.74
C PRO A 19 -3.58 -11.45 -18.42
N GLY A 20 -3.28 -11.67 -17.13
CA GLY A 20 -2.39 -12.73 -16.69
C GLY A 20 -0.90 -12.44 -16.89
N ASP A 21 -0.51 -11.17 -17.11
CA ASP A 21 0.91 -10.78 -17.17
C ASP A 21 1.69 -11.33 -15.96
N PRO A 22 2.77 -12.11 -16.17
CA PRO A 22 3.46 -12.81 -15.10
C PRO A 22 4.21 -11.86 -14.15
N LEU A 23 4.65 -10.69 -14.62
CA LEU A 23 5.26 -9.68 -13.75
C LEU A 23 4.20 -9.04 -12.87
N PHE A 24 3.05 -8.69 -13.45
CA PHE A 24 1.94 -8.13 -12.69
C PHE A 24 1.39 -9.14 -11.66
N ALA A 25 1.20 -10.40 -12.05
CA ALA A 25 0.76 -11.47 -11.16
C ALA A 25 1.74 -11.72 -10.00
N ALA A 26 3.05 -11.53 -10.20
CA ALA A 26 4.06 -11.64 -9.15
C ALA A 26 4.14 -10.40 -8.24
N LEU A 27 3.90 -9.20 -8.79
CA LEU A 27 4.00 -7.94 -8.06
C LEU A 27 2.73 -7.62 -7.26
N ALA A 28 1.56 -7.93 -7.79
CA ALA A 28 0.30 -7.52 -7.21
C ALA A 28 0.05 -8.06 -5.78
N PRO A 29 0.34 -9.34 -5.46
CA PRO A 29 0.26 -9.85 -4.09
C PRO A 29 1.28 -9.20 -3.14
N ARG A 30 2.47 -8.82 -3.64
CA ARG A 30 3.48 -8.12 -2.84
C ARG A 30 3.01 -6.71 -2.50
N CYS A 31 2.44 -6.02 -3.47
CA CYS A 31 1.80 -4.72 -3.30
C CYS A 31 0.64 -4.80 -2.30
N GLU A 32 -0.26 -5.78 -2.43
CA GLU A 32 -1.33 -6.03 -1.45
C GLU A 32 -0.76 -6.24 -0.03
N ALA A 33 0.26 -7.10 0.11
CA ALA A 33 0.89 -7.36 1.41
C ALA A 33 1.55 -6.12 2.02
N ILE A 34 2.17 -5.26 1.21
CA ILE A 34 2.71 -3.97 1.66
C ILE A 34 1.58 -3.06 2.14
N GLY A 35 0.46 -2.98 1.39
CA GLY A 35 -0.74 -2.25 1.78
C GLY A 35 -1.29 -2.72 3.13
N LEU A 36 -1.44 -4.04 3.31
CA LEU A 36 -1.95 -4.63 4.55
C LEU A 36 -1.01 -4.39 5.75
N LYS A 37 0.31 -4.45 5.55
CA LYS A 37 1.27 -4.10 6.61
C LYS A 37 1.20 -2.63 6.99
N ALA A 38 1.10 -1.74 6.00
CA ALA A 38 0.92 -0.31 6.24
C ALA A 38 -0.40 -0.02 6.98
N TYR A 39 -1.48 -0.71 6.63
CA TYR A 39 -2.76 -0.68 7.33
C TYR A 39 -2.61 -1.08 8.81
N ALA A 40 -2.01 -2.24 9.09
CA ALA A 40 -1.87 -2.74 10.45
C ALA A 40 -1.07 -1.77 11.34
N GLY A 41 0.05 -1.25 10.85
CA GLY A 41 0.85 -0.27 11.58
C GLY A 41 0.13 1.07 11.78
N ALA A 42 -0.66 1.51 10.80
CA ALA A 42 -1.43 2.75 10.88
C ALA A 42 -2.59 2.64 11.89
N ALA A 43 -3.30 1.51 11.90
CA ALA A 43 -4.38 1.24 12.85
C ALA A 43 -3.85 1.15 14.30
N GLU A 44 -2.73 0.44 14.51
CA GLU A 44 -2.07 0.36 15.82
C GLU A 44 -1.57 1.73 16.30
N SER A 45 -1.00 2.53 15.39
CA SER A 45 -0.59 3.90 15.67
C SER A 45 -1.79 4.78 16.06
N ALA A 46 -2.90 4.68 15.34
CA ALA A 46 -4.12 5.44 15.63
C ALA A 46 -4.66 5.12 17.03
N ALA A 47 -4.75 3.83 17.38
CA ALA A 47 -5.19 3.38 18.70
C ALA A 47 -4.23 3.86 19.82
N THR A 48 -2.93 3.77 19.59
CA THR A 48 -1.91 4.23 20.55
C THR A 48 -2.01 5.73 20.79
N CYS A 49 -2.15 6.53 19.73
CA CYS A 49 -2.30 7.98 19.84
C CYS A 49 -3.63 8.36 20.51
N ALA A 50 -4.72 7.67 20.22
CA ALA A 50 -6.01 7.90 20.88
C ALA A 50 -5.91 7.67 22.40
N ARG A 51 -5.33 6.53 22.82
CA ARG A 51 -5.09 6.24 24.25
C ARG A 51 -4.24 7.33 24.92
N ARG A 52 -3.13 7.73 24.28
CA ARG A 52 -2.27 8.80 24.82
C ARG A 52 -3.01 10.14 24.91
N ALA A 53 -3.91 10.43 23.97
CA ALA A 53 -4.72 11.64 24.03
C ALA A 53 -5.62 11.67 25.26
N GLU A 54 -6.22 10.53 25.64
CA GLU A 54 -7.03 10.41 26.85
C GLU A 54 -6.18 10.58 28.11
N GLU A 55 -4.99 9.97 28.14
CA GLU A 55 -4.04 10.10 29.26
C GLU A 55 -3.61 11.56 29.47
N TYR A 56 -3.26 12.27 28.39
CA TYR A 56 -2.91 13.69 28.48
C TYR A 56 -4.11 14.58 28.84
N ALA A 57 -5.31 14.26 28.38
CA ALA A 57 -6.51 15.03 28.70
C ALA A 57 -6.89 14.93 30.19
N ALA A 58 -6.53 13.84 30.86
CA ALA A 58 -6.76 13.64 32.28
C ALA A 58 -5.74 14.38 33.18
N ALA A 59 -4.61 14.84 32.63
CA ALA A 59 -3.57 15.55 33.36
C ALA A 59 -3.78 17.08 33.34
N PRO A 60 -3.59 17.79 34.46
CA PRO A 60 -3.64 19.25 34.48
C PRO A 60 -2.64 19.86 33.49
N GLY A 61 -3.11 20.70 32.56
CA GLY A 61 -2.27 21.35 31.54
C GLY A 61 -1.90 20.46 30.34
N GLY A 62 -2.48 19.26 30.23
CA GLY A 62 -2.20 18.32 29.15
C GLY A 62 -3.05 18.51 27.88
N GLU A 63 -3.94 19.51 27.83
CA GLU A 63 -4.94 19.69 26.77
C GLU A 63 -4.31 19.84 25.38
N ALA A 64 -3.20 20.60 25.29
CA ALA A 64 -2.49 20.81 24.02
C ALA A 64 -1.86 19.51 23.49
N MET A 65 -1.28 18.70 24.38
CA MET A 65 -0.70 17.41 24.00
C MET A 65 -1.79 16.40 23.66
N ALA A 66 -2.91 16.40 24.40
CA ALA A 66 -4.08 15.59 24.09
C ALA A 66 -4.60 15.89 22.68
N GLU A 67 -4.77 17.16 22.33
CA GLU A 67 -5.22 17.57 21.00
C GLU A 67 -4.22 17.20 19.90
N ALA A 68 -2.91 17.37 20.14
CA ALA A 68 -1.88 16.92 19.20
C ALA A 68 -1.97 15.40 18.95
N MET A 69 -2.16 14.61 20.01
CA MET A 69 -2.33 13.16 19.90
C MET A 69 -3.64 12.77 19.19
N ARG A 70 -4.75 13.49 19.40
CA ARG A 70 -6.00 13.26 18.63
C ARG A 70 -5.82 13.51 17.14
N ARG A 71 -5.13 14.60 16.76
CA ARG A 71 -4.83 14.91 15.36
C ARG A 71 -3.94 13.84 14.73
N GLN A 72 -2.96 13.36 15.48
CA GLN A 72 -2.10 12.26 15.03
C GLN A 72 -2.92 10.97 14.85
N ALA A 73 -3.81 10.64 15.79
CA ALA A 73 -4.69 9.48 15.69
C ALA A 73 -5.60 9.56 14.46
N ALA A 74 -6.21 10.71 14.20
CA ALA A 74 -7.04 10.95 13.02
C ALA A 74 -6.23 10.81 11.70
N SER A 75 -4.99 11.30 11.69
CA SER A 75 -4.10 11.18 10.53
C SER A 75 -3.70 9.73 10.26
N SER A 76 -3.36 8.97 11.31
CA SER A 76 -3.06 7.55 11.21
C SER A 76 -4.29 6.73 10.78
N ALA A 77 -5.48 7.06 11.28
CA ALA A 77 -6.73 6.42 10.84
C ALA A 77 -7.03 6.69 9.36
N ALA A 78 -6.81 7.93 8.88
CA ALA A 78 -6.96 8.26 7.47
C ALA A 78 -5.93 7.53 6.58
N LEU A 79 -4.71 7.30 7.08
CA LEU A 79 -3.71 6.48 6.41
C LEU A 79 -4.15 5.01 6.32
N ALA A 80 -4.69 4.46 7.41
CA ALA A 80 -5.20 3.10 7.44
C ALA A 80 -6.31 2.89 6.40
N ALA A 81 -7.29 3.79 6.34
CA ALA A 81 -8.37 3.72 5.34
C ALA A 81 -7.84 3.72 3.89
N ARG A 82 -6.85 4.58 3.58
CA ARG A 82 -6.24 4.61 2.24
C ARG A 82 -5.44 3.34 1.92
N ALA A 83 -4.82 2.72 2.91
CA ALA A 83 -4.09 1.47 2.73
C ALA A 83 -5.03 0.28 2.49
N GLU A 84 -6.21 0.28 3.13
CA GLU A 84 -7.28 -0.68 2.89
C GLU A 84 -7.83 -0.58 1.46
N GLU A 85 -8.13 0.64 1.00
CA GLU A 85 -8.56 0.89 -0.39
C GLU A 85 -7.54 0.34 -1.40
N TYR A 86 -6.25 0.55 -1.13
CA TYR A 86 -5.17 0.05 -2.00
C TYR A 86 -5.08 -1.48 -2.00
N ALA A 87 -5.16 -2.12 -0.83
CA ALA A 87 -5.13 -3.57 -0.75
C ALA A 87 -6.34 -4.20 -1.47
N ALA A 88 -7.54 -3.63 -1.30
CA ALA A 88 -8.74 -4.06 -1.99
C ALA A 88 -8.62 -3.88 -3.51
N PHE A 89 -8.07 -2.75 -3.96
CA PHE A 89 -7.78 -2.51 -5.38
C PHE A 89 -6.84 -3.57 -5.94
N MET A 90 -5.70 -3.83 -5.29
CA MET A 90 -4.74 -4.83 -5.75
C MET A 90 -5.37 -6.22 -5.85
N ARG A 91 -6.20 -6.60 -4.89
CA ARG A 91 -6.93 -7.88 -4.92
C ARG A 91 -7.90 -7.97 -6.10
N LEU A 92 -8.59 -6.88 -6.44
CA LEU A 92 -9.52 -6.82 -7.57
C LEU A 92 -8.80 -6.99 -8.91
N VAL A 93 -7.65 -6.33 -9.07
CA VAL A 93 -6.93 -6.33 -10.34
C VAL A 93 -6.00 -7.53 -10.52
N THR A 94 -5.66 -8.25 -9.45
CA THR A 94 -4.82 -9.45 -9.54
C THR A 94 -5.61 -10.57 -10.20
N PRO A 95 -5.22 -11.06 -11.40
CA PRO A 95 -5.86 -12.21 -12.01
C PRO A 95 -5.65 -13.46 -11.14
N PRO A 96 -6.62 -14.39 -11.06
CA PRO A 96 -6.42 -15.65 -10.36
C PRO A 96 -5.22 -16.37 -10.97
N ALA A 97 -4.35 -16.92 -10.12
CA ALA A 97 -3.13 -17.59 -10.58
C ALA A 97 -3.49 -18.68 -11.61
N ALA A 98 -3.12 -18.45 -12.87
CA ALA A 98 -3.16 -19.50 -13.87
C ALA A 98 -2.15 -20.57 -13.44
N GLY A 99 -2.63 -21.82 -13.33
CA GLY A 99 -1.83 -22.96 -12.90
C GLY A 99 -0.46 -22.99 -13.59
N THR A 100 0.56 -23.29 -12.79
CA THR A 100 1.98 -23.41 -13.14
C THR A 100 2.22 -24.02 -14.53
N GLY A 101 2.49 -23.16 -15.51
CA GLY A 101 3.14 -23.52 -16.77
C GLY A 101 4.64 -23.28 -16.63
N SER A 102 5.40 -24.37 -16.48
CA SER A 102 6.87 -24.39 -16.44
C SER A 102 7.50 -23.66 -17.63
N SER A 103 8.48 -22.78 -17.37
CA SER A 103 9.81 -22.78 -18.05
C SER A 103 10.60 -21.47 -17.84
N SER A 104 11.80 -21.65 -17.30
CA SER A 104 13.04 -20.85 -17.46
C SER A 104 13.23 -19.54 -16.67
N GLU A 105 14.20 -19.65 -15.76
CA GLU A 105 14.88 -18.62 -14.94
C GLU A 105 15.62 -17.51 -15.75
N PRO A 106 16.13 -16.43 -15.11
CA PRO A 106 15.75 -15.06 -15.45
C PRO A 106 16.84 -14.25 -16.16
N ARG A 107 16.44 -13.35 -17.07
CA ARG A 107 17.24 -12.17 -17.46
C ARG A 107 16.82 -10.97 -16.62
N ARG A 108 17.82 -10.27 -16.08
CA ARG A 108 17.79 -9.32 -14.96
C ARG A 108 16.59 -8.33 -14.94
N PRO A 109 16.08 -7.93 -13.75
CA PRO A 109 14.78 -7.27 -13.61
C PRO A 109 14.73 -5.78 -14.02
N ASN A 110 15.86 -5.09 -14.11
CA ASN A 110 15.86 -3.62 -14.05
C ASN A 110 16.02 -2.90 -15.40
N ALA A 111 16.40 -3.60 -16.48
CA ALA A 111 16.75 -2.95 -17.74
C ALA A 111 15.54 -2.49 -18.58
N ARG A 112 14.33 -2.95 -18.24
CA ARG A 112 13.13 -2.67 -19.05
C ARG A 112 12.39 -1.39 -18.62
N TYR A 113 12.65 -0.92 -17.40
CA TYR A 113 11.94 0.24 -16.82
C TYR A 113 12.85 1.42 -16.54
N PHE A 114 14.16 1.20 -16.44
CA PHE A 114 15.16 2.25 -16.28
C PHE A 114 16.13 2.16 -17.44
N GLY A 115 16.38 3.28 -18.13
CA GLY A 115 17.38 3.36 -19.18
C GLY A 115 18.78 3.02 -18.63
N PRO A 116 19.74 2.69 -19.51
CA PRO A 116 21.09 2.26 -19.14
C PRO A 116 21.83 3.24 -18.21
N GLU A 117 21.38 4.49 -18.15
CA GLU A 117 21.90 5.57 -17.31
C GLU A 117 21.66 5.41 -15.78
N TRP A 118 20.80 4.48 -15.36
CA TRP A 118 20.50 4.21 -13.93
C TRP A 118 21.25 3.00 -13.35
N THR A 119 22.21 2.43 -14.08
CA THR A 119 23.14 1.41 -13.56
C THR A 119 24.52 2.02 -13.33
N ASN A 120 24.71 2.61 -12.15
CA ASN A 120 26.02 2.82 -11.52
C ASN A 120 25.91 2.58 -10.02
#